data_AF-A0A9E3KA79-F1
#
_entry.id   AF-A0A9E3KA79-F1
#
_cell.length_a   1.000
_cell.length_b   1.000
_cell.length_c   1.000
_cell.angle_alpha   90.00
_cell.angle_beta   90.00
_cell.angle_gamma   90.00
#
_symmetry.space_group_name_H-M   'P 1'
#
loop_
_entity.id
_entity.type
_entity.pdbx_description
1 polymer ?
#
loop_
_entity_poly.entity_id
_entity_poly.type
_entity_poly.pdbx_seq_one_letter_code
_entity_poly.pdbx_strand_id
1 'polypeptide(L)'
;MIDRDLLLNAMREDRELRHKLRMLDAVIQFDLDGESFDLHVRGGEPVAVVDASDAPSATISAPRSFWDRALVREPARGYETLSVGGMHGAIIDAPFHDLAAPYQGAFQRMFVVLREAVAGKPERSGEKVEPYRSTDSAVGRYAFVRNGDREARVYYEEAGVGPTPLVLQHTAGADGRQYRHMLANPELQRRFRMIAWDLPFHGRSLPPIGERWWEEAYRPTKAELMDWCVAIAAALRIERPIFLGTSVGGQLALDLAAHHADRFRAFVSVNGWYEIVSRGPYDNEIHRHPRTSTDYFASRILAATAPSAPEAAAQEVYWVYRSNFPGVYAGDNDYFMNEHDLREDGHLIDATKTPVHVVTGEYDGSMLFPQHGGESVARHIPGVRFHELPGLGHFAPSDDPVRFCEAIIPILDEIVAASSNF
;
A
#
# COMPACT_ATOMS: atom_id res chain seq x y z
N MET A 1 -9.40 32.82 4.78
CA MET A 1 -8.07 33.41 4.96
C MET A 1 -7.38 32.61 6.03
N ILE A 2 -6.19 32.09 5.72
CA ILE A 2 -5.40 31.28 6.65
C ILE A 2 -4.68 32.19 7.64
N ASP A 3 -4.74 31.85 8.92
CA ASP A 3 -3.95 32.51 9.95
C ASP A 3 -2.46 32.13 9.80
N ARG A 4 -1.65 33.11 9.38
CA ARG A 4 -0.24 32.91 9.02
C ARG A 4 0.65 32.66 10.22
N ASP A 5 0.36 33.30 11.34
CA ASP A 5 1.12 33.14 12.57
C ASP A 5 0.81 31.78 13.20
N LEU A 6 -0.46 31.38 13.21
CA LEU A 6 -0.85 30.05 13.67
C LEU A 6 -0.21 28.95 12.81
N LEU A 7 -0.24 29.10 11.48
CA LEU A 7 0.37 28.13 10.57
C LEU A 7 1.88 28.03 10.76
N LEU A 8 2.59 29.17 10.86
CA LEU A 8 4.02 29.18 11.08
C LEU A 8 4.40 28.49 12.39
N ASN A 9 3.65 28.76 13.47
CA ASN A 9 3.87 28.10 14.76
C ASN A 9 3.63 26.59 14.68
N ALA A 10 2.53 26.16 14.04
CA ALA A 10 2.26 24.74 13.83
C ALA A 10 3.38 24.03 13.06
N MET A 11 3.88 24.64 11.99
CA MET A 11 4.99 24.10 11.18
C MET A 11 6.31 24.02 11.95
N ARG A 12 6.60 24.99 12.84
CA ARG A 12 7.79 24.97 13.71
C ARG A 12 7.71 23.91 14.81
N GLU A 13 6.53 23.73 15.40
CA GLU A 13 6.33 22.78 16.49
C GLU A 13 6.28 21.32 15.99
N ASP A 14 5.93 21.11 14.71
CA ASP A 14 5.86 19.78 14.12
C ASP A 14 7.26 19.16 13.94
N ARG A 15 7.56 18.20 14.83
CA ARG A 15 8.87 17.53 14.87
C ARG A 15 9.11 16.63 13.66
N GLU A 16 8.06 16.03 13.08
CA GLU A 16 8.19 15.19 11.90
C GLU A 16 8.54 16.04 10.68
N LEU A 17 7.85 17.17 10.51
CA LEU A 17 8.10 18.09 9.42
C LEU A 17 9.54 18.62 9.47
N ARG A 18 10.00 19.12 10.63
CA ARG A 18 11.39 19.57 10.79
C ARG A 18 12.41 18.48 10.54
N HIS A 19 12.10 17.24 10.93
CA HIS A 19 12.93 16.09 10.59
C HIS A 19 13.00 15.90 9.07
N LYS A 20 11.87 15.96 8.36
CA LYS A 20 11.85 15.78 6.89
C LYS A 20 12.40 16.98 6.11
N LEU A 21 12.43 18.17 6.72
CA LEU A 21 12.95 19.40 6.13
C LEU A 21 14.46 19.60 6.28
N ARG A 22 15.16 18.80 7.10
CA ARG A 22 16.60 18.97 7.37
C ARG A 22 17.40 19.29 6.11
N MET A 23 18.28 20.28 6.21
CA MET A 23 19.16 20.74 5.12
C MET A 23 18.45 21.48 3.98
N LEU A 24 17.15 21.72 4.06
CA LEU A 24 16.43 22.48 3.04
C LEU A 24 16.61 23.99 3.24
N ASP A 25 17.06 24.67 2.19
CA ASP A 25 16.94 26.12 2.02
C ASP A 25 16.06 26.38 0.79
N ALA A 26 14.81 26.77 1.01
CA ALA A 26 13.84 26.93 -0.07
C ALA A 26 12.74 27.93 0.28
N VAL A 27 12.05 28.39 -0.75
CA VAL A 27 10.78 29.11 -0.65
C VAL A 27 9.71 28.20 -1.24
N ILE A 28 8.75 27.76 -0.43
CA ILE A 28 7.68 26.85 -0.84
C ILE A 28 6.38 27.62 -0.89
N GLN A 29 5.81 27.79 -2.08
CA GLN A 29 4.55 28.47 -2.26
C GLN A 29 3.38 27.51 -2.08
N PHE A 30 2.35 27.96 -1.39
CA PHE A 30 1.03 27.34 -1.39
C PHE A 30 0.10 28.22 -2.21
N ASP A 31 -0.48 27.66 -3.26
CA ASP A 31 -1.48 28.31 -4.10
C ASP A 31 -2.84 27.63 -3.92
N LEU A 32 -3.75 28.32 -3.22
CA LEU A 32 -5.06 27.80 -2.83
C LEU A 32 -6.20 28.22 -3.75
N ASP A 33 -5.89 28.74 -4.95
CA ASP A 33 -6.88 29.25 -5.92
C ASP A 33 -7.76 30.36 -5.32
N GLY A 34 -7.14 31.53 -5.17
CA GLY A 34 -7.73 32.76 -4.62
C GLY A 34 -7.06 33.26 -3.34
N GLU A 35 -6.10 32.50 -2.79
CA GLU A 35 -5.19 32.91 -1.72
C GLU A 35 -3.87 32.16 -1.90
N SER A 36 -2.75 32.88 -1.98
CA SER A 36 -1.42 32.29 -2.16
C SER A 36 -0.42 32.91 -1.19
N PHE A 37 0.55 32.11 -0.73
CA PHE A 37 1.52 32.52 0.28
C PHE A 37 2.77 31.66 0.24
N ASP A 38 3.87 32.19 0.77
CA ASP A 38 5.16 31.53 0.77
C ASP A 38 5.57 31.10 2.18
N LEU A 39 5.98 29.84 2.30
CA LEU A 39 6.69 29.30 3.45
C LEU A 39 8.20 29.37 3.18
N HIS A 40 8.91 30.18 3.97
CA HIS A 40 10.36 30.24 3.91
C HIS A 40 10.95 29.18 4.85
N VAL A 41 11.80 28.31 4.30
CA VAL A 41 12.56 27.31 5.05
C VAL A 41 14.05 27.62 4.95
N ARG A 42 14.75 27.62 6.09
CA ARG A 42 16.20 27.87 6.15
C ARG A 42 16.88 26.82 7.02
N GLY A 43 17.87 26.12 6.47
CA GLY A 43 18.54 25.01 7.16
C GLY A 43 17.59 23.91 7.65
N GLY A 44 16.41 23.78 7.03
CA GLY A 44 15.33 22.87 7.44
C GLY A 44 14.38 23.37 8.52
N GLU A 45 14.50 24.63 8.95
CA GLU A 45 13.58 25.25 9.91
C GLU A 45 12.60 26.19 9.19
N PRO A 46 11.27 26.07 9.44
CA PRO A 46 10.28 27.06 9.02
C PRO A 46 10.54 28.43 9.68
N VAL A 47 10.90 29.44 8.89
CA VAL A 47 11.29 30.76 9.43
C VAL A 47 10.24 31.85 9.24
N ALA A 48 9.43 31.79 8.19
CA ALA A 48 8.38 32.78 7.94
C ALA A 48 7.27 32.21 7.05
N VAL A 49 6.04 32.73 7.23
CA VAL A 49 4.94 32.59 6.29
C VAL A 49 4.56 34.00 5.85
N VAL A 50 4.77 34.32 4.57
CA VAL A 50 4.61 35.68 4.01
C VAL A 50 3.75 35.67 2.75
N ASP A 51 3.41 36.85 2.23
CA ASP A 51 2.74 36.99 0.94
C ASP A 51 3.55 36.31 -0.18
N ALA A 52 2.83 35.75 -1.16
CA ALA A 52 3.43 35.00 -2.25
C ALA A 52 4.47 35.82 -3.04
N SER A 53 5.62 35.22 -3.33
CA SER A 53 6.63 35.77 -4.24
C SER A 53 6.43 35.27 -5.67
N ASP A 54 7.06 35.96 -6.62
CA ASP A 54 7.00 35.62 -8.05
C ASP A 54 7.93 34.46 -8.45
N ALA A 55 8.83 34.01 -7.56
CA ALA A 55 9.87 33.04 -7.88
C ALA A 55 10.11 32.02 -6.75
N PRO A 56 9.10 31.20 -6.41
CA PRO A 56 9.27 30.15 -5.40
C PRO A 56 10.19 29.03 -5.91
N SER A 57 10.80 28.30 -4.98
CA SER A 57 11.60 27.10 -5.28
C SER A 57 10.72 25.90 -5.64
N ALA A 58 9.50 25.85 -5.08
CA ALA A 58 8.47 24.87 -5.39
C ALA A 58 7.08 25.46 -5.10
N THR A 59 6.07 24.96 -5.80
CA THR A 59 4.67 25.33 -5.59
C THR A 59 3.80 24.11 -5.32
N ILE A 60 3.04 24.14 -4.23
CA ILE A 60 1.94 23.23 -3.97
C ILE A 60 0.66 23.93 -4.40
N SER A 61 -0.03 23.40 -5.40
CA SER A 61 -1.26 23.99 -5.94
C SER A 61 -2.34 22.95 -6.16
N ALA A 62 -3.59 23.39 -6.16
CA ALA A 62 -4.75 22.59 -6.58
C ALA A 62 -5.92 23.52 -6.91
N PRO A 63 -6.95 23.05 -7.64
CA PRO A 63 -8.18 23.83 -7.83
C PRO A 63 -8.87 24.14 -6.50
N ARG A 64 -9.63 25.24 -6.42
CA ARG A 64 -10.42 25.61 -5.22
C ARG A 64 -11.31 24.47 -4.71
N SER A 65 -11.90 23.70 -5.63
CA SER A 65 -12.75 22.55 -5.29
C SER A 65 -12.01 21.44 -4.54
N PHE A 66 -10.69 21.32 -4.70
CA PHE A 66 -9.86 20.42 -3.89
C PHE A 66 -9.67 21.00 -2.49
N TRP A 67 -9.23 22.26 -2.37
CA TRP A 67 -8.94 22.89 -1.09
C TRP A 67 -10.16 22.95 -0.17
N ASP A 68 -11.35 23.24 -0.70
CA ASP A 68 -12.60 23.26 0.05
C ASP A 68 -12.95 21.89 0.68
N ARG A 69 -12.49 20.79 0.07
CA ARG A 69 -12.71 19.41 0.55
C ARG A 69 -11.54 18.85 1.35
N ALA A 70 -10.34 19.35 1.10
CA ALA A 70 -9.11 18.92 1.74
C ALA A 70 -8.88 19.61 3.09
N LEU A 71 -9.24 20.89 3.22
CA LEU A 71 -9.06 21.69 4.44
C LEU A 71 -10.24 21.54 5.42
N VAL A 72 -10.63 20.29 5.67
CA VAL A 72 -11.63 19.90 6.67
C VAL A 72 -11.02 18.87 7.62
N ARG A 73 -11.61 18.71 8.81
CA ARG A 73 -11.05 17.84 9.86
C ARG A 73 -10.95 16.38 9.42
N GLU A 74 -12.03 15.88 8.81
CA GLU A 74 -12.16 14.50 8.31
C GLU A 74 -12.40 14.57 6.79
N PRO A 75 -11.32 14.63 5.98
CA PRO A 75 -11.46 14.71 4.53
C PRO A 75 -12.01 13.39 3.97
N ALA A 76 -12.90 13.49 3.00
CA ALA A 76 -13.36 12.31 2.24
C ALA A 76 -12.20 11.70 1.45
N ARG A 77 -12.34 10.41 1.08
CA ARG A 77 -11.37 9.70 0.21
C ARG A 77 -11.02 10.52 -1.03
N GLY A 78 -9.74 10.57 -1.35
CA GLY A 78 -9.20 11.39 -2.45
C GLY A 78 -8.61 12.72 -2.00
N TYR A 79 -8.94 13.23 -0.81
CA TYR A 79 -8.57 14.57 -0.34
C TYR A 79 -7.67 14.56 0.90
N GLU A 80 -7.33 13.38 1.40
CA GLU A 80 -6.60 13.17 2.65
C GLU A 80 -5.08 13.43 2.56
N THR A 81 -4.49 13.39 1.37
CA THR A 81 -3.06 13.70 1.14
C THR A 81 -2.82 14.35 -0.22
N LEU A 82 -1.67 14.97 -0.43
CA LEU A 82 -1.30 15.51 -1.76
C LEU A 82 -1.07 14.38 -2.78
N SER A 83 -0.56 13.22 -2.34
CA SER A 83 -0.27 12.10 -3.26
C SER A 83 -1.54 11.51 -3.85
N VAL A 84 -2.58 11.30 -3.02
CA VAL A 84 -3.89 10.82 -3.49
C VAL A 84 -4.64 11.97 -4.17
N GLY A 85 -4.54 13.19 -3.61
CA GLY A 85 -5.12 14.41 -4.15
C GLY A 85 -4.70 14.79 -5.57
N GLY A 86 -3.61 14.22 -6.09
CA GLY A 86 -3.23 14.34 -7.49
C GLY A 86 -4.34 13.89 -8.46
N MET A 87 -5.20 12.95 -8.05
CA MET A 87 -6.38 12.54 -8.83
C MET A 87 -7.47 13.62 -8.89
N HIS A 88 -7.39 14.63 -8.03
CA HIS A 88 -8.25 15.80 -7.99
C HIS A 88 -7.50 17.10 -8.31
N GLY A 89 -6.34 16.99 -8.97
CA GLY A 89 -5.58 18.12 -9.49
C GLY A 89 -4.61 18.78 -8.51
N ALA A 90 -4.30 18.14 -7.37
CA ALA A 90 -3.21 18.60 -6.52
C ALA A 90 -1.85 18.33 -7.18
N ILE A 91 -0.99 19.35 -7.22
CA ILE A 91 0.29 19.33 -7.91
C ILE A 91 1.38 19.82 -6.95
N ILE A 92 2.54 19.16 -7.00
CA ILE A 92 3.79 19.67 -6.45
C ILE A 92 4.67 19.99 -7.66
N ASP A 93 4.79 21.27 -7.98
CA ASP A 93 5.65 21.75 -9.05
C ASP A 93 7.02 22.13 -8.46
N ALA A 94 8.04 21.35 -8.77
CA ALA A 94 9.40 21.53 -8.27
C ALA A 94 10.41 20.76 -9.14
N PRO A 95 11.70 21.14 -9.15
CA PRO A 95 12.77 20.33 -9.73
C PRO A 95 12.76 18.91 -9.14
N PHE A 96 12.48 17.90 -9.97
CA PHE A 96 12.12 16.57 -9.46
C PHE A 96 13.22 15.93 -8.62
N HIS A 97 14.43 15.76 -9.16
CA HIS A 97 15.51 15.06 -8.46
C HIS A 97 16.14 15.89 -7.34
N ASP A 98 16.07 17.22 -7.42
CA ASP A 98 16.80 18.10 -6.52
C ASP A 98 15.92 18.55 -5.34
N LEU A 99 14.58 18.57 -5.52
CA LEU A 99 13.64 19.05 -4.51
C LEU A 99 12.43 18.13 -4.32
N ALA A 100 11.69 17.79 -5.38
CA ALA A 100 10.44 17.03 -5.24
C ALA A 100 10.67 15.63 -4.63
N ALA A 101 11.60 14.86 -5.18
CA ALA A 101 11.86 13.49 -4.78
C ALA A 101 12.51 13.36 -3.39
N PRO A 102 13.57 14.14 -3.05
CA PRO A 102 14.20 14.05 -1.73
C PRO A 102 13.33 14.56 -0.58
N TYR A 103 12.44 15.54 -0.85
CA TYR A 103 11.60 16.20 0.16
C TYR A 103 10.11 15.86 0.02
N GLN A 104 9.77 14.80 -0.72
CA GLN A 104 8.38 14.36 -0.91
C GLN A 104 7.64 14.18 0.41
N GLY A 105 8.28 13.52 1.39
CA GLY A 105 7.70 13.38 2.71
C GLY A 105 7.44 14.70 3.43
N ALA A 106 8.29 15.71 3.21
CA ALA A 106 8.11 17.03 3.79
C ALA A 106 6.89 17.72 3.16
N PHE A 107 6.75 17.68 1.83
CA PHE A 107 5.57 18.24 1.15
C PHE A 107 4.26 17.60 1.63
N GLN A 108 4.22 16.27 1.76
CA GLN A 108 3.05 15.59 2.33
C GLN A 108 2.76 16.06 3.76
N ARG A 109 3.79 16.14 4.63
CA ARG A 109 3.60 16.56 6.03
C ARG A 109 3.19 18.03 6.12
N MET A 110 3.72 18.92 5.28
CA MET A 110 3.30 20.31 5.25
C MET A 110 1.80 20.45 4.94
N PHE A 111 1.29 19.70 3.97
CA PHE A 111 -0.14 19.69 3.68
C PHE A 111 -0.97 19.21 4.87
N VAL A 112 -0.53 18.15 5.55
CA VAL A 112 -1.19 17.67 6.77
C VAL A 112 -1.19 18.73 7.87
N VAL A 113 -0.04 19.36 8.15
CA VAL A 113 0.08 20.43 9.17
C VAL A 113 -0.78 21.63 8.80
N LEU A 114 -0.84 22.01 7.51
CA LEU A 114 -1.73 23.06 7.02
C LEU A 114 -3.19 22.73 7.31
N ARG A 115 -3.65 21.53 6.95
CA ARG A 115 -5.01 21.09 7.26
C ARG A 115 -5.28 21.09 8.76
N GLU A 116 -4.36 20.56 9.56
CA GLU A 116 -4.52 20.50 11.02
C GLU A 116 -4.58 21.89 11.66
N ALA A 117 -3.82 22.86 11.15
CA ALA A 117 -3.86 24.25 11.60
C ALA A 117 -5.19 24.94 11.23
N VAL A 118 -5.79 24.59 10.08
CA VAL A 118 -7.03 25.19 9.59
C VAL A 118 -8.28 24.52 10.19
N ALA A 119 -8.30 23.21 10.27
CA ALA A 119 -9.50 22.42 10.55
C ALA A 119 -9.38 21.51 11.79
N GLY A 120 -8.21 21.46 12.43
CA GLY A 120 -7.93 20.57 13.55
C GLY A 120 -7.48 19.17 13.12
N LYS A 121 -7.03 18.38 14.10
CA LYS A 121 -6.53 17.02 13.87
C LYS A 121 -7.68 16.02 13.69
N PRO A 122 -7.58 15.09 12.72
CA PRO A 122 -8.53 13.99 12.60
C PRO A 122 -8.46 13.07 13.82
N GLU A 123 -9.54 12.34 14.09
CA GLU A 123 -9.52 11.26 15.06
C GLU A 123 -8.87 10.01 14.45
N ARG A 124 -7.87 9.49 15.15
CA ARG A 124 -7.21 8.22 14.78
C ARG A 124 -7.69 7.11 15.68
N SER A 125 -8.01 5.96 15.10
CA SER A 125 -8.26 4.75 15.85
C SER A 125 -6.96 4.22 16.44
N GLY A 126 -7.00 3.73 17.68
CA GLY A 126 -5.89 2.95 18.25
C GLY A 126 -5.10 3.66 19.36
N GLU A 127 -4.86 2.88 20.41
CA GLU A 127 -4.19 3.29 21.64
C GLU A 127 -2.65 3.24 21.53
N LYS A 128 -1.95 3.78 22.53
CA LYS A 128 -0.48 3.80 22.63
C LYS A 128 0.18 2.41 22.81
N VAL A 129 -0.57 1.31 22.69
CA VAL A 129 -0.13 -0.06 23.03
C VAL A 129 -0.15 -0.95 21.80
N GLU A 130 0.96 -1.68 21.61
CA GLU A 130 1.13 -2.70 20.57
C GLU A 130 0.02 -3.77 20.62
N PRO A 131 -0.77 -3.94 19.55
CA PRO A 131 -1.85 -4.94 19.53
C PRO A 131 -1.29 -6.36 19.53
N TYR A 132 -2.02 -7.27 20.17
CA TYR A 132 -1.73 -8.73 20.18
C TYR A 132 -0.36 -9.14 20.74
N ARG A 133 0.34 -8.26 21.47
CA ARG A 133 1.67 -8.54 22.05
C ARG A 133 1.76 -9.88 22.80
N SER A 134 0.74 -10.23 23.59
CA SER A 134 0.75 -11.45 24.41
C SER A 134 0.48 -12.73 23.62
N THR A 135 0.01 -12.61 22.39
CA THR A 135 -0.37 -13.72 21.52
C THR A 135 0.51 -13.83 20.28
N ASP A 136 1.48 -12.93 20.11
CA ASP A 136 2.47 -13.02 19.04
C ASP A 136 3.30 -14.30 19.19
N SER A 137 3.03 -15.25 18.29
CA SER A 137 3.60 -16.60 18.27
C SER A 137 4.35 -16.88 16.96
N ALA A 138 4.55 -15.86 16.12
CA ALA A 138 5.13 -16.02 14.80
C ALA A 138 6.55 -16.59 14.85
N VAL A 139 6.84 -17.56 14.00
CA VAL A 139 8.17 -18.18 13.86
C VAL A 139 8.67 -18.00 12.44
N GLY A 140 9.80 -17.35 12.29
CA GLY A 140 10.51 -17.18 11.01
C GLY A 140 11.33 -18.40 10.61
N ARG A 141 11.23 -18.81 9.34
CA ARG A 141 11.97 -19.94 8.75
C ARG A 141 12.39 -19.64 7.31
N TYR A 142 13.27 -20.47 6.78
CA TYR A 142 13.60 -20.50 5.35
C TYR A 142 13.21 -21.84 4.74
N ALA A 143 12.79 -21.82 3.48
CA ALA A 143 12.65 -23.00 2.63
C ALA A 143 13.41 -22.78 1.32
N PHE A 144 13.92 -23.86 0.72
CA PHE A 144 14.39 -23.83 -0.66
C PHE A 144 13.20 -24.15 -1.56
N VAL A 145 12.87 -23.21 -2.44
CA VAL A 145 11.70 -23.26 -3.31
C VAL A 145 12.17 -23.25 -4.75
N ARG A 146 11.66 -24.20 -5.54
CA ARG A 146 11.99 -24.33 -6.96
C ARG A 146 10.82 -23.85 -7.81
N ASN A 147 11.09 -22.91 -8.72
CA ASN A 147 10.16 -22.43 -9.73
C ASN A 147 10.81 -22.68 -11.10
N GLY A 148 10.34 -23.70 -11.83
CA GLY A 148 10.97 -24.14 -13.07
C GLY A 148 12.41 -24.59 -12.87
N ASP A 149 13.34 -23.97 -13.59
CA ASP A 149 14.79 -24.16 -13.48
C ASP A 149 15.45 -23.30 -12.40
N ARG A 150 14.73 -22.31 -11.84
CA ARG A 150 15.19 -21.39 -10.81
C ARG A 150 14.95 -21.96 -9.41
N GLU A 151 15.84 -21.64 -8.48
CA GLU A 151 15.70 -22.00 -7.06
C GLU A 151 16.01 -20.78 -6.18
N ALA A 152 15.15 -20.51 -5.20
CA ALA A 152 15.34 -19.42 -4.26
C ALA A 152 15.28 -19.92 -2.82
N ARG A 153 16.07 -19.29 -1.95
CA ARG A 153 15.95 -19.48 -0.50
C ARG A 153 14.93 -18.47 0.03
N VAL A 154 13.70 -18.93 0.19
CA VAL A 154 12.54 -18.11 0.54
C VAL A 154 12.36 -18.05 2.05
N TYR A 155 12.25 -16.84 2.60
CA TYR A 155 11.86 -16.60 3.98
C TYR A 155 10.34 -16.59 4.14
N TYR A 156 9.85 -17.12 5.25
CA TYR A 156 8.46 -17.00 5.66
C TYR A 156 8.34 -16.99 7.18
N GLU A 157 7.26 -16.39 7.66
CA GLU A 157 6.81 -16.43 9.04
C GLU A 157 5.52 -17.24 9.13
N GLU A 158 5.44 -18.07 10.16
CA GLU A 158 4.33 -18.97 10.40
C GLU A 158 3.74 -18.74 11.79
N ALA A 159 2.42 -18.68 11.88
CA ALA A 159 1.70 -18.60 13.15
C ALA A 159 0.35 -19.33 13.08
N GLY A 160 -0.14 -19.75 14.23
CA GLY A 160 -1.43 -20.43 14.35
C GLY A 160 -1.39 -21.94 14.14
N VAL A 161 -2.43 -22.60 14.64
CA VAL A 161 -2.56 -24.06 14.71
C VAL A 161 -3.89 -24.54 14.14
N GLY A 162 -4.65 -23.64 13.51
CA GLY A 162 -5.94 -23.99 12.93
C GLY A 162 -5.80 -24.90 11.71
N PRO A 163 -6.87 -25.64 11.36
CA PRO A 163 -6.82 -26.69 10.36
C PRO A 163 -6.70 -26.17 8.92
N THR A 164 -7.06 -24.91 8.66
CA THR A 164 -7.06 -24.34 7.31
C THR A 164 -5.78 -23.53 7.07
N PRO A 165 -4.99 -23.85 6.04
CA PRO A 165 -3.82 -23.03 5.72
C PRO A 165 -4.23 -21.73 5.02
N LEU A 166 -3.59 -20.62 5.42
CA LEU A 166 -3.79 -19.28 4.88
C LEU A 166 -2.44 -18.70 4.46
N VAL A 167 -2.25 -18.48 3.16
CA VAL A 167 -1.05 -17.86 2.60
C VAL A 167 -1.30 -16.37 2.41
N LEU A 168 -0.39 -15.54 2.92
CA LEU A 168 -0.48 -14.08 2.95
C LEU A 168 0.57 -13.46 2.03
N GLN A 169 0.13 -12.72 0.99
CA GLN A 169 0.98 -12.12 -0.03
C GLN A 169 1.07 -10.59 0.13
N HIS A 170 2.29 -10.08 0.26
CA HIS A 170 2.57 -8.65 0.47
C HIS A 170 2.26 -7.81 -0.78
N THR A 171 2.22 -6.48 -0.59
CA THR A 171 2.06 -5.49 -1.66
C THR A 171 3.37 -5.29 -2.45
N ALA A 172 3.31 -4.49 -3.52
CA ALA A 172 4.45 -4.16 -4.36
C ALA A 172 5.62 -3.58 -3.55
N GLY A 173 6.84 -4.11 -3.73
CA GLY A 173 8.05 -3.61 -3.09
C GLY A 173 7.99 -3.62 -1.57
N ALA A 174 7.21 -4.53 -0.98
CA ALA A 174 7.07 -4.78 0.46
C ALA A 174 7.50 -6.22 0.80
N ASP A 175 7.11 -6.73 1.96
CA ASP A 175 7.44 -8.09 2.40
C ASP A 175 6.48 -8.55 3.51
N GLY A 176 6.67 -9.78 4.02
CA GLY A 176 5.80 -10.44 4.98
C GLY A 176 5.55 -9.67 6.29
N ARG A 177 6.39 -8.69 6.64
CA ARG A 177 6.17 -7.82 7.82
C ARG A 177 4.82 -7.11 7.80
N GLN A 178 4.23 -6.89 6.63
CA GLN A 178 2.90 -6.32 6.50
C GLN A 178 1.78 -7.11 7.19
N TYR A 179 2.03 -8.40 7.45
CA TYR A 179 1.07 -9.30 8.07
C TYR A 179 1.41 -9.66 9.52
N ARG A 180 2.40 -9.02 10.15
CA ARG A 180 2.84 -9.34 11.52
C ARG A 180 1.69 -9.34 12.53
N HIS A 181 0.76 -8.39 12.41
CA HIS A 181 -0.38 -8.29 13.31
C HIS A 181 -1.46 -9.34 13.05
N MET A 182 -1.66 -9.73 11.78
CA MET A 182 -2.52 -10.88 11.46
C MET A 182 -1.94 -12.16 12.04
N LEU A 183 -0.62 -12.38 11.89
CA LEU A 183 0.09 -13.51 12.48
C LEU A 183 -0.06 -13.54 14.00
N ALA A 184 -0.03 -12.38 14.67
CA ALA A 184 -0.19 -12.27 16.12
C ALA A 184 -1.66 -12.37 16.60
N ASN A 185 -2.65 -12.25 15.72
CA ASN A 185 -4.06 -12.20 16.09
C ASN A 185 -4.56 -13.58 16.60
N PRO A 186 -5.07 -13.68 17.84
CA PRO A 186 -5.44 -14.96 18.44
C PRO A 186 -6.68 -15.60 17.82
N GLU A 187 -7.59 -14.83 17.23
CA GLU A 187 -8.77 -15.35 16.53
C GLU A 187 -8.35 -16.04 15.22
N LEU A 188 -7.45 -15.41 14.48
CA LEU A 188 -6.90 -15.98 13.24
C LEU A 188 -6.03 -17.20 13.54
N GLN A 189 -5.16 -17.15 14.56
CA GLN A 189 -4.29 -18.28 14.94
C GLN A 189 -5.06 -19.56 15.30
N ARG A 190 -6.27 -19.45 15.87
CA ARG A 190 -7.09 -20.63 16.20
C ARG A 190 -7.78 -21.23 14.97
N ARG A 191 -8.04 -20.42 13.95
CA ARG A 191 -8.75 -20.82 12.72
C ARG A 191 -7.79 -21.31 11.63
N PHE A 192 -6.62 -20.70 11.56
CA PHE A 192 -5.69 -20.86 10.45
C PHE A 192 -4.29 -21.27 10.89
N ARG A 193 -3.61 -21.99 10.01
CA ARG A 193 -2.15 -22.06 9.93
C ARG A 193 -1.72 -21.00 8.92
N MET A 194 -1.27 -19.85 9.40
CA MET A 194 -0.95 -18.69 8.57
C MET A 194 0.51 -18.70 8.15
N ILE A 195 0.76 -18.34 6.89
CA ILE A 195 2.09 -18.24 6.29
C ILE A 195 2.21 -16.89 5.59
N ALA A 196 2.93 -15.94 6.20
CA ALA A 196 3.35 -14.73 5.52
C ALA A 196 4.75 -14.96 4.96
N TRP A 197 4.94 -14.77 3.66
CA TRP A 197 6.21 -15.09 3.01
C TRP A 197 6.74 -13.89 2.25
N ASP A 198 8.05 -13.91 2.04
CA ASP A 198 8.73 -12.91 1.23
C ASP A 198 8.95 -13.51 -0.15
N LEU A 199 8.38 -12.91 -1.21
CA LEU A 199 8.67 -13.31 -2.58
C LEU A 199 10.19 -13.18 -2.84
N PRO A 200 10.84 -13.98 -3.72
CA PRO A 200 12.21 -13.69 -4.13
C PRO A 200 12.36 -12.21 -4.51
N PHE A 201 13.52 -11.62 -4.21
CA PHE A 201 13.82 -10.18 -4.28
C PHE A 201 13.26 -9.31 -3.13
N HIS A 202 12.48 -9.87 -2.21
CA HIS A 202 11.79 -9.11 -1.16
C HIS A 202 12.26 -9.46 0.25
N GLY A 203 12.23 -8.49 1.16
CA GLY A 203 12.51 -8.70 2.58
C GLY A 203 13.79 -9.51 2.84
N ARG A 204 13.62 -10.71 3.40
CA ARG A 204 14.70 -11.65 3.71
C ARG A 204 14.90 -12.73 2.63
N SER A 205 14.03 -12.79 1.63
CA SER A 205 14.17 -13.61 0.44
C SER A 205 15.06 -12.92 -0.60
N LEU A 206 16.34 -13.31 -0.63
CA LEU A 206 17.25 -12.85 -1.67
C LEU A 206 16.78 -13.31 -3.07
N PRO A 207 17.25 -12.65 -4.14
CA PRO A 207 17.05 -13.11 -5.51
C PRO A 207 17.47 -14.58 -5.70
N PRO A 208 16.94 -15.28 -6.72
CA PRO A 208 17.24 -16.69 -6.93
C PRO A 208 18.74 -17.02 -7.04
N ILE A 209 19.06 -18.23 -6.60
CA ILE A 209 20.42 -18.73 -6.44
C ILE A 209 21.06 -18.93 -7.82
N GLY A 210 22.29 -18.44 -7.98
CA GLY A 210 23.07 -18.61 -9.21
C GLY A 210 22.80 -17.55 -10.28
N GLU A 211 21.87 -16.62 -10.04
CA GLU A 211 21.57 -15.54 -10.96
C GLU A 211 22.41 -14.28 -10.67
N ARG A 212 22.85 -13.61 -11.73
CA ARG A 212 23.55 -12.32 -11.67
C ARG A 212 22.55 -11.16 -11.67
N TRP A 213 21.64 -11.18 -10.71
CA TRP A 213 20.52 -10.24 -10.60
C TRP A 213 20.95 -8.76 -10.52
N TRP A 214 22.20 -8.45 -10.19
CA TRP A 214 22.73 -7.07 -10.18
C TRP A 214 23.07 -6.53 -11.58
N GLU A 215 22.97 -7.35 -12.62
CA GLU A 215 23.21 -6.94 -14.02
C GLU A 215 21.94 -6.52 -14.75
N GLU A 216 20.77 -6.83 -14.18
CA GLU A 216 19.48 -6.63 -14.82
C GLU A 216 18.45 -6.06 -13.83
N ALA A 217 17.46 -5.34 -14.34
CA ALA A 217 16.37 -4.86 -13.50
C ALA A 217 15.39 -6.01 -13.19
N TYR A 218 14.91 -6.07 -11.95
CA TYR A 218 13.79 -6.95 -11.60
C TYR A 218 12.51 -6.53 -12.35
N ARG A 219 12.01 -7.44 -13.19
CA ARG A 219 10.80 -7.30 -14.00
C ARG A 219 10.10 -8.66 -14.09
N PRO A 220 9.33 -9.05 -13.06
CA PRO A 220 8.64 -10.32 -13.07
C PRO A 220 7.49 -10.30 -14.08
N THR A 221 7.26 -11.45 -14.72
CA THR A 221 6.04 -11.69 -15.51
C THR A 221 4.90 -12.20 -14.63
N LYS A 222 3.66 -12.09 -15.09
CA LYS A 222 2.49 -12.66 -14.41
C LYS A 222 2.65 -14.15 -14.10
N ALA A 223 3.12 -14.93 -15.08
CA ALA A 223 3.35 -16.37 -14.91
C ALA A 223 4.36 -16.66 -13.80
N GLU A 224 5.51 -15.97 -13.79
CA GLU A 224 6.54 -16.18 -12.76
C GLU A 224 6.02 -15.92 -11.35
N LEU A 225 5.23 -14.85 -11.15
CA LEU A 225 4.66 -14.53 -9.83
C LEU A 225 3.68 -15.61 -9.36
N MET A 226 2.80 -16.09 -10.25
CA MET A 226 1.88 -17.17 -9.94
C MET A 226 2.61 -18.47 -9.61
N ASP A 227 3.63 -18.81 -10.39
CA ASP A 227 4.41 -20.04 -10.19
C ASP A 227 5.17 -20.02 -8.85
N TRP A 228 5.70 -18.87 -8.43
CA TRP A 228 6.32 -18.75 -7.10
C TRP A 228 5.32 -19.02 -5.97
N CYS A 229 4.07 -18.55 -6.09
CA CYS A 229 3.00 -18.82 -5.11
C CYS A 229 2.66 -20.31 -5.02
N VAL A 230 2.52 -20.98 -6.17
CA VAL A 230 2.27 -22.42 -6.23
C VAL A 230 3.47 -23.19 -5.67
N ALA A 231 4.70 -22.76 -5.99
CA ALA A 231 5.93 -23.41 -5.57
C ALA A 231 6.16 -23.33 -4.06
N ILE A 232 5.90 -22.19 -3.40
CA ILE A 232 6.05 -22.08 -1.94
C ILE A 232 5.03 -22.97 -1.21
N ALA A 233 3.78 -23.01 -1.67
CA ALA A 233 2.76 -23.90 -1.12
C ALA A 233 3.19 -25.37 -1.23
N ALA A 234 3.70 -25.78 -2.40
CA ALA A 234 4.22 -27.13 -2.61
C ALA A 234 5.44 -27.45 -1.73
N ALA A 235 6.41 -26.54 -1.63
CA ALA A 235 7.62 -26.72 -0.83
C ALA A 235 7.31 -26.89 0.67
N LEU A 236 6.29 -26.17 1.17
CA LEU A 236 5.82 -26.25 2.55
C LEU A 236 4.78 -27.36 2.77
N ARG A 237 4.44 -28.14 1.73
CA ARG A 237 3.42 -29.21 1.74
C ARG A 237 2.08 -28.71 2.24
N ILE A 238 1.67 -27.55 1.74
CA ILE A 238 0.41 -26.90 2.05
C ILE A 238 -0.58 -27.27 0.95
N GLU A 239 -1.59 -28.04 1.32
CA GLU A 239 -2.64 -28.46 0.40
C GLU A 239 -3.77 -27.44 0.37
N ARG A 240 -4.07 -26.92 -0.83
CA ARG A 240 -5.21 -26.03 -1.11
C ARG A 240 -5.41 -24.93 -0.07
N PRO A 241 -4.43 -24.02 0.13
CA PRO A 241 -4.59 -22.91 1.04
C PRO A 241 -5.67 -21.93 0.57
N ILE A 242 -6.16 -21.12 1.50
CA ILE A 242 -6.74 -19.83 1.16
C ILE A 242 -5.57 -18.91 0.81
N PHE A 243 -5.66 -18.21 -0.31
CA PHE A 243 -4.70 -17.17 -0.68
C PHE A 243 -5.31 -15.80 -0.39
N LEU A 244 -4.64 -15.00 0.44
CA LEU A 244 -5.01 -13.62 0.71
C LEU A 244 -3.85 -12.71 0.36
N GLY A 245 -4.08 -11.77 -0.56
CA GLY A 245 -3.05 -10.82 -0.97
C GLY A 245 -3.61 -9.41 -1.07
N THR A 246 -2.73 -8.43 -0.90
CA THR A 246 -3.07 -7.01 -0.93
C THR A 246 -2.42 -6.33 -2.13
N SER A 247 -3.15 -5.46 -2.85
CA SER A 247 -2.62 -4.67 -3.98
C SER A 247 -2.11 -5.58 -5.12
N VAL A 248 -0.80 -5.59 -5.43
CA VAL A 248 -0.19 -6.61 -6.31
C VAL A 248 -0.51 -8.03 -5.86
N GLY A 249 -0.50 -8.31 -4.56
CA GLY A 249 -0.96 -9.59 -4.04
C GLY A 249 -2.47 -9.82 -4.25
N GLY A 250 -3.27 -8.75 -4.30
CA GLY A 250 -4.70 -8.82 -4.59
C GLY A 250 -4.97 -9.19 -6.04
N GLN A 251 -4.28 -8.54 -6.98
CA GLN A 251 -4.31 -8.93 -8.40
C GLN A 251 -3.81 -10.36 -8.61
N LEU A 252 -2.74 -10.74 -7.92
CA LEU A 252 -2.21 -12.09 -7.98
C LEU A 252 -3.22 -13.12 -7.47
N ALA A 253 -4.05 -12.78 -6.47
CA ALA A 253 -5.15 -13.64 -6.02
C ALA A 253 -6.17 -13.89 -7.13
N LEU A 254 -6.47 -12.87 -7.96
CA LEU A 254 -7.40 -12.98 -9.08
C LEU A 254 -6.79 -13.76 -10.25
N ASP A 255 -5.52 -13.52 -10.55
CA ASP A 255 -4.79 -14.26 -11.60
C ASP A 255 -4.64 -15.74 -11.23
N LEU A 256 -4.32 -16.04 -9.97
CA LEU A 256 -4.31 -17.42 -9.45
C LEU A 256 -5.70 -18.05 -9.50
N ALA A 257 -6.77 -17.27 -9.29
CA ALA A 257 -8.13 -17.78 -9.44
C ALA A 257 -8.47 -18.12 -10.90
N ALA A 258 -7.88 -17.43 -11.88
CA ALA A 258 -8.06 -17.73 -13.30
C ALA A 258 -7.26 -18.95 -13.75
N HIS A 259 -6.00 -19.08 -13.30
CA HIS A 259 -5.05 -20.05 -13.87
C HIS A 259 -4.71 -21.25 -12.97
N HIS A 260 -4.91 -21.13 -11.65
CA HIS A 260 -4.48 -22.13 -10.66
C HIS A 260 -5.57 -22.45 -9.63
N ALA A 261 -6.85 -22.30 -9.97
CA ALA A 261 -7.96 -22.51 -9.05
C ALA A 261 -7.98 -23.89 -8.36
N ASP A 262 -7.43 -24.93 -8.98
CA ASP A 262 -7.34 -26.29 -8.43
C ASP A 262 -6.32 -26.39 -7.28
N ARG A 263 -5.34 -25.49 -7.23
CA ARG A 263 -4.28 -25.45 -6.22
C ARG A 263 -4.69 -24.76 -4.94
N PHE A 264 -5.84 -24.08 -4.91
CA PHE A 264 -6.30 -23.29 -3.78
C PHE A 264 -7.72 -23.70 -3.35
N ARG A 265 -8.08 -23.28 -2.15
CA ARG A 265 -9.44 -23.45 -1.61
C ARG A 265 -10.30 -22.23 -1.86
N ALA A 266 -9.71 -21.03 -1.79
CA ALA A 266 -10.37 -19.76 -2.03
C ALA A 266 -9.33 -18.65 -2.21
N PHE A 267 -9.79 -17.52 -2.75
CA PHE A 267 -8.99 -16.34 -3.00
C PHE A 267 -9.62 -15.11 -2.34
N VAL A 268 -8.81 -14.34 -1.62
CA VAL A 268 -9.18 -13.06 -1.01
C VAL A 268 -8.28 -11.98 -1.60
N SER A 269 -8.84 -11.25 -2.56
CA SER A 269 -8.17 -10.14 -3.23
C SER A 269 -8.43 -8.84 -2.47
N VAL A 270 -7.47 -8.40 -1.67
CA VAL A 270 -7.54 -7.13 -0.96
C VAL A 270 -7.01 -6.01 -1.86
N ASN A 271 -7.82 -4.98 -2.12
CA ASN A 271 -7.48 -3.83 -2.98
C ASN A 271 -7.03 -4.22 -4.40
N GLY A 272 -7.55 -5.35 -4.93
CA GLY A 272 -7.32 -5.79 -6.30
C GLY A 272 -8.20 -5.05 -7.31
N TRP A 273 -7.77 -5.08 -8.57
CA TRP A 273 -8.42 -4.36 -9.68
C TRP A 273 -9.00 -5.37 -10.68
N TYR A 274 -9.96 -4.94 -11.49
CA TYR A 274 -10.43 -5.72 -12.64
C TYR A 274 -9.45 -5.57 -13.81
N GLU A 275 -9.05 -4.33 -14.08
CA GLU A 275 -8.07 -3.98 -15.09
C GLU A 275 -7.43 -2.64 -14.76
N ILE A 276 -6.26 -2.36 -15.35
CA ILE A 276 -5.66 -1.03 -15.30
C ILE A 276 -5.77 -0.39 -16.68
N VAL A 277 -6.72 0.53 -16.82
CA VAL A 277 -6.78 1.38 -18.00
C VAL A 277 -5.73 2.48 -17.84
N SER A 278 -4.79 2.53 -18.80
CA SER A 278 -3.69 3.50 -18.96
C SER A 278 -3.75 4.69 -17.99
N ARG A 279 -2.82 4.73 -17.02
CA ARG A 279 -2.68 5.79 -16.01
C ARG A 279 -2.15 7.13 -16.57
N GLY A 280 -2.34 7.40 -17.86
CA GLY A 280 -1.68 8.51 -18.54
C GLY A 280 -0.15 8.30 -18.61
N PRO A 281 0.66 9.35 -18.67
CA PRO A 281 2.11 9.27 -18.93
C PRO A 281 2.94 8.85 -17.70
N TYR A 282 2.41 7.99 -16.82
CA TYR A 282 3.15 7.54 -15.64
C TYR A 282 4.34 6.67 -16.05
N ASP A 283 5.55 7.19 -15.89
CA ASP A 283 6.79 6.46 -16.14
C ASP A 283 7.27 5.77 -14.86
N ASN A 284 7.17 4.44 -14.84
CA ASN A 284 7.59 3.63 -13.70
C ASN A 284 9.13 3.56 -13.56
N GLU A 285 9.89 3.95 -14.59
CA GLU A 285 11.36 4.01 -14.53
C GLU A 285 11.88 5.04 -13.54
N ILE A 286 11.04 5.99 -13.14
CA ILE A 286 11.37 6.95 -12.08
C ILE A 286 11.80 6.27 -10.77
N HIS A 287 11.29 5.07 -10.50
CA HIS A 287 11.63 4.28 -9.29
C HIS A 287 12.87 3.39 -9.44
N ARG A 288 13.41 3.30 -10.66
CA ARG A 288 14.70 2.65 -10.96
C ARG A 288 15.82 3.65 -11.17
N HIS A 289 15.45 4.91 -11.39
CA HIS A 289 16.40 5.96 -11.72
C HIS A 289 17.35 6.25 -10.54
N PRO A 290 18.69 6.24 -10.75
CA PRO A 290 19.67 6.32 -9.67
C PRO A 290 19.69 7.67 -8.92
N ARG A 291 19.12 8.73 -9.51
CA ARG A 291 18.96 10.04 -8.85
C ARG A 291 17.63 10.20 -8.10
N THR A 292 16.72 9.24 -8.17
CA THR A 292 15.46 9.32 -7.42
C THR A 292 15.72 8.90 -5.98
N SER A 293 15.41 9.80 -5.04
CA SER A 293 15.47 9.46 -3.63
C SER A 293 14.55 8.28 -3.32
N THR A 294 15.05 7.31 -2.54
CA THR A 294 14.22 6.20 -2.05
C THR A 294 13.13 6.66 -1.07
N ASP A 295 13.23 7.89 -0.56
CA ASP A 295 12.15 8.51 0.20
C ASP A 295 10.92 8.80 -0.67
N TYR A 296 11.12 9.10 -1.96
CA TYR A 296 10.04 9.54 -2.85
C TYR A 296 8.87 8.55 -2.85
N PHE A 297 9.15 7.27 -3.13
CA PHE A 297 8.12 6.26 -3.18
C PHE A 297 7.56 5.96 -1.78
N ALA A 298 8.41 5.78 -0.77
CA ALA A 298 7.95 5.44 0.57
C ALA A 298 7.04 6.53 1.18
N SER A 299 7.34 7.80 0.92
CA SER A 299 6.49 8.92 1.34
C SER A 299 5.15 8.95 0.60
N ARG A 300 5.09 8.52 -0.66
CA ARG A 300 3.82 8.32 -1.39
C ARG A 300 3.01 7.14 -0.85
N ILE A 301 3.68 6.06 -0.46
CA ILE A 301 3.06 4.89 0.17
C ILE A 301 2.45 5.28 1.52
N LEU A 302 3.20 6.00 2.37
CA LEU A 302 2.65 6.55 3.62
C LEU A 302 1.41 7.39 3.36
N ALA A 303 1.43 8.20 2.29
CA ALA A 303 0.33 9.06 1.92
C ALA A 303 -0.92 8.32 1.39
N ALA A 304 -0.84 7.01 1.15
CA ALA A 304 -1.96 6.15 0.78
C ALA A 304 -2.51 5.33 1.96
N THR A 305 -2.04 5.59 3.18
CA THR A 305 -2.66 5.09 4.42
C THR A 305 -3.91 5.88 4.78
N ALA A 306 -4.87 5.27 5.47
CA ALA A 306 -6.10 5.97 5.84
C ALA A 306 -5.83 7.10 6.87
N PRO A 307 -6.54 8.24 6.79
CA PRO A 307 -6.33 9.35 7.72
C PRO A 307 -6.67 8.99 9.18
N SER A 308 -7.59 8.04 9.36
CA SER A 308 -8.03 7.53 10.66
C SER A 308 -7.16 6.38 11.20
N ALA A 309 -6.20 5.87 10.42
CA ALA A 309 -5.33 4.77 10.85
C ALA A 309 -4.44 5.19 12.05
N PRO A 310 -4.10 4.26 12.96
CA PRO A 310 -3.11 4.51 14.00
C PRO A 310 -1.79 5.01 13.42
N GLU A 311 -1.29 6.16 13.89
CA GLU A 311 -0.10 6.80 13.31
C GLU A 311 1.14 5.91 13.34
N ALA A 312 1.35 5.19 14.44
CA ALA A 312 2.48 4.29 14.59
C ALA A 312 2.47 3.18 13.53
N ALA A 313 1.29 2.62 13.25
CA ALA A 313 1.10 1.57 12.26
C ALA A 313 1.28 2.10 10.83
N ALA A 314 0.76 3.28 10.51
CA ALA A 314 1.05 3.95 9.23
C ALA A 314 2.56 4.23 9.04
N GLN A 315 3.26 4.65 10.10
CA GLN A 315 4.71 4.86 10.06
C GLN A 315 5.51 3.55 9.94
N GLU A 316 4.97 2.43 10.42
CA GLU A 316 5.55 1.10 10.15
C GLU A 316 5.47 0.73 8.66
N VAL A 317 4.37 1.05 7.98
CA VAL A 317 4.27 0.90 6.51
C VAL A 317 5.39 1.68 5.83
N TYR A 318 5.56 2.96 6.20
CA TYR A 318 6.66 3.78 5.70
C TYR A 318 8.03 3.14 5.97
N TRP A 319 8.26 2.60 7.17
CA TRP A 319 9.51 1.91 7.52
C TRP A 319 9.79 0.70 6.64
N VAL A 320 8.80 -0.16 6.43
CA VAL A 320 8.94 -1.36 5.58
C VAL A 320 9.42 -0.96 4.19
N TYR A 321 8.73 -0.01 3.56
CA TYR A 321 9.08 0.47 2.22
C TYR A 321 10.45 1.15 2.16
N ARG A 322 10.84 1.91 3.17
CA ARG A 322 12.17 2.55 3.23
C ARG A 322 13.32 1.53 3.36
N SER A 323 13.03 0.30 3.78
CA SER A 323 14.04 -0.74 3.99
C SER A 323 14.25 -1.68 2.80
N ASN A 324 13.53 -1.49 1.70
CA ASN A 324 13.56 -2.39 0.55
C ASN A 324 14.55 -1.95 -0.55
N PHE A 325 14.97 -2.93 -1.36
CA PHE A 325 15.95 -2.70 -2.42
C PHE A 325 15.37 -1.80 -3.53
N PRO A 326 16.07 -0.73 -3.96
CA PRO A 326 15.61 0.15 -5.02
C PRO A 326 15.32 -0.61 -6.34
N GLY A 327 14.21 -0.28 -6.99
CA GLY A 327 13.79 -0.93 -8.23
C GLY A 327 12.92 -2.18 -8.05
N VAL A 328 12.87 -2.80 -6.87
CA VAL A 328 11.96 -3.95 -6.62
C VAL A 328 10.49 -3.51 -6.67
N TYR A 329 10.14 -2.41 -6.00
CA TYR A 329 8.82 -1.78 -6.12
C TYR A 329 8.41 -1.53 -7.58
N ALA A 330 9.37 -1.07 -8.40
CA ALA A 330 9.14 -0.82 -9.80
C ALA A 330 8.83 -2.13 -10.56
N GLY A 331 9.53 -3.23 -10.26
CA GLY A 331 9.28 -4.53 -10.88
C GLY A 331 7.86 -5.02 -10.62
N ASP A 332 7.45 -5.05 -9.36
CA ASP A 332 6.08 -5.43 -9.01
C ASP A 332 5.03 -4.49 -9.63
N ASN A 333 5.34 -3.19 -9.69
CA ASN A 333 4.43 -2.22 -10.28
C ASN A 333 4.37 -2.33 -11.83
N ASP A 334 5.40 -2.86 -12.49
CA ASP A 334 5.31 -3.20 -13.92
C ASP A 334 4.29 -4.31 -14.15
N TYR A 335 4.32 -5.36 -13.31
CA TYR A 335 3.30 -6.41 -13.33
C TYR A 335 1.92 -5.81 -13.07
N PHE A 336 1.79 -5.00 -12.02
CA PHE A 336 0.55 -4.33 -11.66
C PHE A 336 -0.08 -3.59 -12.85
N MET A 337 0.75 -2.83 -13.57
CA MET A 337 0.32 -1.94 -14.64
C MET A 337 0.11 -2.61 -15.99
N ASN A 338 0.87 -3.66 -16.32
CA ASN A 338 0.99 -4.14 -17.70
C ASN A 338 0.64 -5.61 -17.90
N GLU A 339 0.67 -6.43 -16.85
CA GLU A 339 0.53 -7.89 -16.97
C GLU A 339 -0.84 -8.40 -16.47
N HIS A 340 -1.52 -7.63 -15.61
CA HIS A 340 -2.82 -7.98 -15.06
C HIS A 340 -3.98 -7.30 -15.83
N ASP A 341 -4.85 -8.09 -16.45
CA ASP A 341 -6.06 -7.62 -17.12
C ASP A 341 -7.15 -8.72 -17.17
N LEU A 342 -8.14 -8.64 -16.28
CA LEU A 342 -9.22 -9.65 -16.24
C LEU A 342 -10.23 -9.53 -17.38
N ARG A 343 -10.10 -8.53 -18.28
CA ARG A 343 -10.84 -8.57 -19.56
C ARG A 343 -10.34 -9.70 -20.44
N GLU A 344 -9.09 -10.11 -20.29
CA GLU A 344 -8.49 -11.19 -21.06
C GLU A 344 -8.82 -12.56 -20.47
N ASP A 345 -8.72 -12.73 -19.16
CA ASP A 345 -8.78 -14.05 -18.51
C ASP A 345 -9.76 -14.16 -17.33
N GLY A 346 -10.49 -13.10 -16.99
CA GLY A 346 -11.53 -13.15 -15.96
C GLY A 346 -12.64 -14.16 -16.27
N HIS A 347 -12.85 -14.51 -17.55
CA HIS A 347 -13.77 -15.55 -17.99
C HIS A 347 -13.36 -16.98 -17.56
N LEU A 348 -12.11 -17.18 -17.12
CA LEU A 348 -11.61 -18.45 -16.58
C LEU A 348 -11.97 -18.63 -15.10
N ILE A 349 -12.35 -17.56 -14.41
CA ILE A 349 -12.67 -17.60 -12.97
C ILE A 349 -14.07 -18.19 -12.77
N ASP A 350 -14.14 -19.36 -12.14
CA ASP A 350 -15.38 -19.99 -11.68
C ASP A 350 -15.51 -19.87 -10.16
N ALA A 351 -16.01 -18.71 -9.71
CA ALA A 351 -16.18 -18.40 -8.29
C ALA A 351 -17.26 -19.27 -7.60
N THR A 352 -18.05 -20.04 -8.37
CA THR A 352 -19.02 -21.00 -7.80
C THR A 352 -18.34 -22.30 -7.34
N LYS A 353 -17.17 -22.63 -7.89
CA LYS A 353 -16.36 -23.79 -7.51
C LYS A 353 -15.27 -23.44 -6.51
N THR A 354 -14.54 -22.35 -6.76
CA THR A 354 -13.47 -21.88 -5.87
C THR A 354 -13.80 -20.45 -5.46
N PRO A 355 -14.27 -20.22 -4.21
CA PRO A 355 -14.72 -18.90 -3.77
C PRO A 355 -13.70 -17.80 -3.99
N VAL A 356 -14.17 -16.65 -4.49
CA VAL A 356 -13.37 -15.44 -4.68
C VAL A 356 -14.07 -14.26 -4.00
N HIS A 357 -13.35 -13.63 -3.07
CA HIS A 357 -13.80 -12.42 -2.38
C HIS A 357 -12.86 -11.27 -2.75
N VAL A 358 -13.43 -10.15 -3.13
CA VAL A 358 -12.72 -8.90 -3.34
C VAL A 358 -13.08 -7.96 -2.20
N VAL A 359 -12.05 -7.45 -1.53
CA VAL A 359 -12.19 -6.62 -0.33
C VAL A 359 -11.44 -5.32 -0.57
N THR A 360 -12.09 -4.17 -0.42
CA THR A 360 -11.47 -2.88 -0.72
C THR A 360 -11.67 -1.89 0.42
N GLY A 361 -10.58 -1.26 0.88
CA GLY A 361 -10.65 -0.17 1.84
C GLY A 361 -11.34 1.07 1.27
N GLU A 362 -12.18 1.76 2.05
CA GLU A 362 -12.85 2.99 1.61
C GLU A 362 -11.87 4.05 1.08
N TYR A 363 -10.72 4.21 1.72
CA TYR A 363 -9.66 5.17 1.35
C TYR A 363 -8.65 4.60 0.32
N ASP A 364 -8.94 3.44 -0.26
CA ASP A 364 -8.14 2.88 -1.32
C ASP A 364 -8.33 3.64 -2.64
N GLY A 365 -7.25 3.85 -3.40
CA GLY A 365 -7.32 4.54 -4.69
C GLY A 365 -8.23 3.85 -5.72
N SER A 366 -8.43 2.54 -5.63
CA SER A 366 -9.36 1.80 -6.51
C SER A 366 -10.83 2.19 -6.32
N MET A 367 -11.20 2.71 -5.13
CA MET A 367 -12.55 3.23 -4.87
C MET A 367 -12.86 4.52 -5.61
N LEU A 368 -11.83 5.22 -6.12
CA LEU A 368 -12.00 6.39 -6.99
C LEU A 368 -12.31 5.99 -8.44
N PHE A 369 -12.14 4.72 -8.79
CA PHE A 369 -12.37 4.18 -10.14
C PHE A 369 -13.23 2.91 -10.09
N PRO A 370 -14.48 2.95 -9.60
CA PRO A 370 -15.34 1.77 -9.42
C PRO A 370 -15.66 1.01 -10.71
N GLN A 371 -15.41 1.61 -11.88
CA GLN A 371 -15.51 0.95 -13.19
C GLN A 371 -14.30 0.07 -13.53
N HIS A 372 -13.17 0.21 -12.82
CA HIS A 372 -11.92 -0.53 -13.05
C HIS A 372 -11.39 -1.25 -11.79
N GLY A 373 -11.73 -0.75 -10.60
CA GLY A 373 -11.29 -1.30 -9.32
C GLY A 373 -12.05 -2.56 -8.90
N GLY A 374 -11.93 -2.93 -7.62
CA GLY A 374 -12.46 -4.18 -7.08
C GLY A 374 -13.96 -4.41 -7.29
N GLU A 375 -14.79 -3.36 -7.25
CA GLU A 375 -16.23 -3.47 -7.53
C GLU A 375 -16.50 -3.98 -8.95
N SER A 376 -15.64 -3.61 -9.91
CA SER A 376 -15.75 -4.02 -11.30
C SER A 376 -15.48 -5.51 -11.48
N VAL A 377 -14.64 -6.12 -10.65
CA VAL A 377 -14.40 -7.58 -10.66
C VAL A 377 -15.70 -8.32 -10.40
N ALA A 378 -16.41 -7.98 -9.31
CA ALA A 378 -17.68 -8.62 -8.97
C ALA A 378 -18.80 -8.30 -9.97
N ARG A 379 -18.73 -7.13 -10.63
CA ARG A 379 -19.68 -6.75 -11.68
C ARG A 379 -19.53 -7.61 -12.94
N HIS A 380 -18.30 -8.01 -13.30
CA HIS A 380 -18.02 -8.71 -14.55
C HIS A 380 -17.84 -10.24 -14.38
N ILE A 381 -17.51 -10.71 -13.19
CA ILE A 381 -17.21 -12.13 -12.93
C ILE A 381 -18.29 -12.73 -12.01
N PRO A 382 -19.20 -13.58 -12.54
CA PRO A 382 -20.28 -14.15 -11.76
C PRO A 382 -19.79 -14.94 -10.54
N GLY A 383 -20.44 -14.71 -9.39
CA GLY A 383 -20.15 -15.43 -8.14
C GLY A 383 -19.07 -14.80 -7.26
N VAL A 384 -18.28 -13.85 -7.79
CA VAL A 384 -17.34 -13.07 -6.97
C VAL A 384 -18.11 -12.18 -6.00
N ARG A 385 -17.68 -12.12 -4.74
CA ARG A 385 -18.29 -11.25 -3.71
C ARG A 385 -17.42 -10.03 -3.45
N PHE A 386 -18.00 -8.84 -3.52
CA PHE A 386 -17.32 -7.58 -3.21
C PHE A 386 -17.68 -7.06 -1.81
N HIS A 387 -16.68 -6.57 -1.08
CA HIS A 387 -16.81 -6.02 0.27
C HIS A 387 -16.05 -4.69 0.35
N GLU A 388 -16.75 -3.58 0.61
CA GLU A 388 -16.11 -2.31 0.99
C GLU A 388 -15.85 -2.31 2.50
N LEU A 389 -14.67 -1.85 2.93
CA LEU A 389 -14.27 -1.73 4.33
C LEU A 389 -14.25 -0.25 4.75
N PRO A 390 -15.30 0.25 5.44
CA PRO A 390 -15.40 1.64 5.84
C PRO A 390 -14.21 2.09 6.70
N GLY A 391 -13.67 3.28 6.40
CA GLY A 391 -12.59 3.90 7.14
C GLY A 391 -11.18 3.31 6.92
N LEU A 392 -11.04 2.19 6.21
CA LEU A 392 -9.75 1.53 6.00
C LEU A 392 -9.08 1.97 4.69
N GLY A 393 -7.74 1.90 4.66
CA GLY A 393 -6.91 2.38 3.54
C GLY A 393 -6.32 1.26 2.67
N HIS A 394 -5.38 1.65 1.81
CA HIS A 394 -4.71 0.71 0.89
C HIS A 394 -3.88 -0.36 1.62
N PHE A 395 -3.38 -0.03 2.80
CA PHE A 395 -2.50 -0.89 3.60
C PHE A 395 -3.18 -1.42 4.86
N ALA A 396 -4.50 -1.59 4.85
CA ALA A 396 -5.32 -2.01 5.99
C ALA A 396 -4.74 -3.16 6.85
N PRO A 397 -4.13 -4.23 6.28
CA PRO A 397 -3.49 -5.27 7.09
C PRO A 397 -2.36 -4.77 8.02
N SER A 398 -1.74 -3.63 7.68
CA SER A 398 -0.59 -3.04 8.36
C SER A 398 -0.87 -1.69 9.01
N ASP A 399 -1.58 -0.78 8.34
CA ASP A 399 -1.84 0.57 8.86
C ASP A 399 -3.00 0.59 9.86
N ASP A 400 -3.97 -0.31 9.76
CA ASP A 400 -5.04 -0.52 10.73
C ASP A 400 -5.36 -2.01 10.97
N PRO A 401 -4.44 -2.74 11.58
CA PRO A 401 -4.52 -4.19 11.67
C PRO A 401 -5.70 -4.69 12.50
N VAL A 402 -6.15 -3.91 13.49
CA VAL A 402 -7.25 -4.31 14.39
C VAL A 402 -8.57 -4.30 13.63
N ARG A 403 -8.92 -3.16 13.02
CA ARG A 403 -10.17 -3.04 12.26
C ARG A 403 -10.15 -3.92 11.02
N PHE A 404 -8.99 -4.09 10.38
CA PHE A 404 -8.85 -5.04 9.27
C PHE A 404 -9.14 -6.49 9.72
N CYS A 405 -8.57 -6.95 10.84
CA CYS A 405 -8.84 -8.30 11.35
C CYS A 405 -10.32 -8.49 11.69
N GLU A 406 -10.96 -7.50 12.34
CA GLU A 406 -12.38 -7.53 12.65
C GLU A 406 -13.25 -7.68 11.38
N ALA A 407 -12.88 -6.99 10.30
CA ALA A 407 -13.59 -7.04 9.03
C ALA A 407 -13.35 -8.33 8.24
N ILE A 408 -12.12 -8.88 8.27
CA ILE A 408 -11.74 -10.02 7.43
C ILE A 408 -12.16 -11.37 8.03
N ILE A 409 -12.26 -11.48 9.37
CA ILE A 409 -12.60 -12.74 10.04
C ILE A 409 -13.97 -13.29 9.58
N PRO A 410 -15.07 -12.50 9.54
CA PRO A 410 -16.36 -12.99 9.06
C PRO A 410 -16.31 -13.52 7.62
N ILE A 411 -15.52 -12.89 6.75
CA ILE A 411 -15.32 -13.30 5.35
C ILE A 411 -14.60 -14.65 5.30
N LEU A 412 -13.54 -14.81 6.08
CA LEU A 412 -12.79 -16.06 6.16
C LEU A 412 -13.63 -17.20 6.79
N ASP A 413 -14.44 -16.90 7.79
CA ASP A 413 -15.36 -17.87 8.41
C ASP A 413 -16.41 -18.36 7.38
N GLU A 414 -16.91 -17.48 6.52
CA GLU A 414 -17.81 -17.83 5.42
C GLU A 414 -17.14 -18.79 4.41
N ILE A 415 -15.90 -18.51 4.02
CA ILE A 415 -15.11 -19.34 3.09
C ILE A 415 -14.93 -20.76 3.66
N VAL A 416 -14.60 -20.87 4.95
CA VAL A 416 -14.42 -22.16 5.63
C VAL A 416 -15.74 -22.93 5.73
N ALA A 417 -16.85 -22.23 5.99
CA ALA A 417 -18.18 -22.85 6.04
C ALA A 417 -18.63 -23.39 4.68
N ALA A 418 -18.47 -22.62 3.59
CA ALA A 418 -18.81 -23.04 2.23
C ALA A 418 -17.99 -24.25 1.78
N SER A 419 -16.74 -24.29 2.19
CA SER A 419 -15.76 -25.35 1.93
C SER A 419 -16.07 -26.71 2.57
N SER A 420 -16.96 -26.75 3.58
CA SER A 420 -17.34 -27.97 4.29
C SER A 420 -18.53 -28.71 3.65
N ASN A 421 -19.14 -28.10 2.62
CA ASN A 421 -20.33 -28.61 1.95
C ASN A 421 -20.05 -29.31 0.60
N PHE A 422 -18.78 -29.56 0.27
CA PHE A 422 -18.35 -30.19 -0.99
C PHE A 422 -17.48 -31.42 -0.76
#